data_AF-A0AA45XNU1-F1
#
_entry.id   AF-A0AA45XNU1-F1
#
_cell.length_a   1.000
_cell.length_b   1.000
_cell.length_c   1.000
_cell.angle_alpha   90.00
_cell.angle_beta   90.00
_cell.angle_gamma   90.00
#
_symmetry.space_group_name_H-M   'P 1'
#
loop_
_entity.id
_entity.type
_entity.pdbx_description
1 polymer ?
#
loop_
_entity_poly.entity_id
_entity_poly.type
_entity_poly.pdbx_seq_one_letter_code
_entity_poly.pdbx_strand_id
1 'polypeptide(L)'
;MPPEDIQRRCITPSVLYPGTPVVLMTTLNDDGSANISPLSSFWALGDRVVLGIGEQGQGCSNLLARGECVLNFADATQATQVEAIARATARTPVPDSKRDMGYVHVRDKFALGGFSRVESVLVAPPAIAECPLQVEVALLASHRPSGTEDQGFMIVEGRICRVHAHEAITIAGTQHIDVQRWAPLIYLFRHYVGTTTPVARNFRADDPAPAAA
;
A
#
# COMPACT_ATOMS: atom_id res chain seq x y z
N MET A 1 -34.74 12.15 -16.17
CA MET A 1 -35.57 11.46 -15.17
C MET A 1 -35.13 11.91 -13.79
N PRO A 2 -36.05 12.33 -12.91
CA PRO A 2 -35.70 12.45 -11.50
C PRO A 2 -35.27 11.07 -10.98
N PRO A 3 -34.35 10.97 -9.99
CA PRO A 3 -33.91 9.71 -9.42
C PRO A 3 -34.99 9.15 -8.48
N GLU A 4 -36.17 8.82 -9.01
CA GLU A 4 -37.30 8.36 -8.20
C GLU A 4 -37.27 6.85 -7.90
N ASP A 5 -36.47 6.07 -8.64
CA ASP A 5 -36.40 4.60 -8.47
C ASP A 5 -35.13 4.06 -7.77
N ILE A 6 -34.16 4.91 -7.42
CA ILE A 6 -32.94 4.43 -6.74
C ILE A 6 -33.20 4.40 -5.22
N GLN A 7 -33.60 3.23 -4.73
CA GLN A 7 -33.80 2.98 -3.30
C GLN A 7 -32.49 3.15 -2.52
N ARG A 8 -32.50 3.97 -1.46
CA ARG A 8 -31.35 4.21 -0.58
C ARG A 8 -31.68 3.80 0.84
N ARG A 9 -30.67 3.27 1.54
CA ARG A 9 -30.77 2.92 2.97
C ARG A 9 -29.57 3.48 3.71
N CYS A 10 -29.81 4.05 4.89
CA CYS A 10 -28.74 4.44 5.80
C CYS A 10 -28.14 3.20 6.48
N ILE A 11 -26.82 3.07 6.44
CA ILE A 11 -26.07 2.00 7.11
C ILE A 11 -24.77 2.58 7.69
N THR A 12 -24.21 1.92 8.70
CA THR A 12 -22.91 2.26 9.30
C THR A 12 -21.99 1.05 9.21
N PRO A 13 -21.17 0.93 8.15
CA PRO A 13 -20.26 -0.20 8.02
C PRO A 13 -19.15 -0.12 9.07
N SER A 14 -18.65 -1.27 9.52
CA SER A 14 -17.59 -1.35 10.54
C SER A 14 -16.22 -0.91 10.03
N VAL A 15 -16.04 -0.87 8.71
CA VAL A 15 -14.87 -0.33 8.02
C VAL A 15 -15.31 0.35 6.72
N LEU A 16 -14.51 1.29 6.21
CA LEU A 16 -14.79 1.99 4.95
C LEU A 16 -13.63 1.79 3.97
N TYR A 17 -13.68 0.69 3.22
CA TYR A 17 -12.72 0.37 2.16
C TYR A 17 -13.49 0.06 0.87
N PRO A 18 -13.92 1.08 0.11
CA PRO A 18 -14.71 0.89 -1.12
C PRO A 18 -13.89 0.39 -2.32
N GLY A 19 -12.61 0.07 -2.13
CA GLY A 19 -11.70 -0.41 -3.17
C GLY A 19 -10.39 0.36 -3.16
N THR A 20 -9.52 0.03 -2.21
CA THR A 20 -8.19 0.65 -2.07
C THR A 20 -7.10 -0.34 -2.49
N PRO A 21 -6.04 0.06 -3.22
CA PRO A 21 -4.96 -0.85 -3.51
C PRO A 21 -4.28 -1.36 -2.23
N VAL A 22 -3.87 -2.62 -2.24
CA VAL A 22 -3.03 -3.19 -1.18
C VAL A 22 -1.59 -2.74 -1.41
N VAL A 23 -1.05 -2.04 -0.41
CA VAL A 23 0.31 -1.53 -0.41
C VAL A 23 1.12 -2.24 0.67
N LEU A 24 2.27 -2.81 0.31
CA LEU A 24 3.25 -3.34 1.23
C LEU A 24 4.33 -2.28 1.47
N MET A 25 4.27 -1.60 2.61
CA MET A 25 5.25 -0.58 2.99
C MET A 25 6.49 -1.23 3.59
N THR A 26 7.66 -1.03 2.99
CA THR A 26 8.94 -1.44 3.58
C THR A 26 9.60 -0.27 4.30
N THR A 27 10.21 -0.58 5.44
CA THR A 27 10.91 0.37 6.34
C THR A 27 12.10 -0.32 6.97
N LEU A 28 13.03 0.43 7.58
CA LEU A 28 14.16 -0.13 8.30
C LEU A 28 13.98 -0.08 9.82
N ASN A 29 14.35 -1.16 10.50
CA ASN A 29 14.49 -1.25 11.95
C ASN A 29 15.82 -0.65 12.42
N ASP A 30 16.03 -0.57 13.74
CA ASP A 30 17.23 0.02 14.35
C ASP A 30 18.54 -0.71 14.07
N ASP A 31 18.45 -2.01 13.82
CA ASP A 31 19.56 -2.85 13.42
C ASP A 31 19.82 -2.86 11.91
N GLY A 32 19.11 -2.03 11.13
CA GLY A 32 19.18 -1.98 9.68
C GLY A 32 18.41 -3.09 8.96
N SER A 33 17.75 -4.01 9.68
CA SER A 33 16.89 -5.03 9.07
C SER A 33 15.60 -4.41 8.51
N ALA A 34 15.08 -4.96 7.41
CA ALA A 34 13.87 -4.46 6.78
C ALA A 34 12.59 -5.06 7.40
N ASN A 35 11.53 -4.25 7.50
CA ASN A 35 10.20 -4.65 7.96
C ASN A 35 9.14 -4.31 6.89
N ILE A 36 8.18 -5.23 6.66
CA ILE A 36 7.04 -5.04 5.74
C ILE A 36 5.76 -4.73 6.53
N SER A 37 5.01 -3.70 6.16
CA SER A 37 3.71 -3.38 6.75
C SER A 37 2.63 -3.31 5.67
N PRO A 38 1.65 -4.23 5.65
CA PRO A 38 0.48 -4.09 4.77
C PRO A 38 -0.34 -2.85 5.15
N LEU A 39 -0.74 -2.08 4.14
CA LEU A 39 -1.54 -0.86 4.25
C LEU A 39 -2.68 -0.90 3.22
N SER A 40 -3.83 -0.35 3.61
CA SER A 40 -4.99 -0.12 2.74
C SER A 40 -5.46 1.34 2.76
N SER A 41 -4.86 2.18 3.63
CA SER A 41 -5.18 3.61 3.75
C SER A 41 -4.12 4.43 3.03
N PHE A 42 -4.36 4.72 1.75
CA PHE A 42 -3.44 5.39 0.83
C PHE A 42 -4.20 6.29 -0.15
N TRP A 43 -3.64 7.45 -0.48
CA TRP A 43 -3.97 8.19 -1.70
C TRP A 43 -2.75 8.98 -2.21
N ALA A 44 -2.77 9.38 -3.48
CA ALA A 44 -1.72 10.17 -4.11
C ALA A 44 -2.28 11.37 -4.87
N LEU A 45 -1.52 12.47 -4.90
CA LEU A 45 -1.83 13.67 -5.69
C LEU A 45 -0.55 14.43 -6.01
N GLY A 46 -0.27 14.67 -7.30
CA GLY A 46 0.98 15.31 -7.72
C GLY A 46 2.21 14.48 -7.33
N ASP A 47 3.18 15.10 -6.67
CA ASP A 47 4.38 14.43 -6.14
C ASP A 47 4.21 13.94 -4.69
N ARG A 48 2.97 13.79 -4.22
CA ARG A 48 2.63 13.46 -2.83
C ARG A 48 1.88 12.14 -2.71
N VAL A 49 2.15 11.46 -1.61
CA VAL A 49 1.34 10.37 -1.06
C VAL A 49 0.92 10.70 0.36
N VAL A 50 -0.25 10.24 0.76
CA VAL A 50 -0.70 10.30 2.16
C VAL A 50 -1.17 8.93 2.63
N LEU A 51 -0.72 8.55 3.82
CA LEU A 51 -0.92 7.25 4.43
C LEU A 51 -1.65 7.40 5.76
N GLY A 52 -2.58 6.49 6.03
CA GLY A 52 -3.09 6.23 7.37
C GLY A 52 -2.40 5.02 7.97
N ILE A 53 -1.64 5.19 9.07
CA ILE A 53 -0.81 4.12 9.63
C ILE A 53 -1.06 3.97 11.13
N GLY A 54 -1.44 2.78 11.59
CA GLY A 54 -1.63 2.50 13.01
C GLY A 54 -0.35 2.69 13.84
N GLU A 55 -0.42 3.48 14.91
CA GLU A 55 0.73 3.87 15.77
C GLU A 55 1.42 2.67 16.42
N GLN A 56 0.66 1.61 16.69
CA GLN A 56 1.17 0.39 17.31
C GLN A 56 1.97 -0.50 16.33
N GLY A 57 2.13 -0.10 15.07
CA GLY A 57 2.88 -0.82 14.05
C GLY A 57 4.38 -0.54 14.08
N GLN A 58 5.21 -1.56 13.83
CA GLN A 58 6.65 -1.35 13.63
C GLN A 58 6.91 -0.41 12.45
N GLY A 59 6.16 -0.54 11.35
CA GLY A 59 6.30 0.34 10.19
C GLY A 59 6.05 1.81 10.51
N CYS A 60 5.09 2.13 11.39
CA CYS A 60 4.86 3.50 11.85
C CYS A 60 6.07 4.03 12.63
N SER A 61 6.52 3.25 13.62
CA SER A 61 7.70 3.58 14.43
C SER A 61 8.95 3.82 13.57
N ASN A 62 9.19 2.94 12.60
CA ASN A 62 10.34 3.06 11.70
C ASN A 62 10.24 4.30 10.81
N LEU A 63 9.07 4.54 10.20
CA LEU A 63 8.87 5.67 9.29
C LEU A 63 9.02 7.00 10.02
N LEU A 64 8.48 7.13 11.23
CA LEU A 64 8.64 8.36 12.03
C LEU A 64 10.09 8.58 12.49
N ALA A 65 10.84 7.51 12.75
CA ALA A 65 12.23 7.61 13.19
C ALA A 65 13.22 7.87 12.05
N ARG A 66 12.97 7.33 10.85
CA ARG A 66 13.92 7.35 9.73
C ARG A 66 13.49 8.20 8.54
N GLY A 67 12.21 8.52 8.43
CA GLY A 67 11.69 9.41 7.39
C GLY A 67 11.68 8.81 5.98
N GLU A 68 11.87 7.51 5.81
CA GLU A 68 11.93 6.86 4.50
C GLU A 68 11.15 5.55 4.47
N CYS A 69 10.48 5.29 3.35
CA CYS A 69 9.84 3.99 3.05
C CYS A 69 9.79 3.72 1.54
N VAL A 70 9.50 2.46 1.19
CA VAL A 70 9.03 2.12 -0.15
C VAL A 70 7.62 1.59 -0.07
N LEU A 71 6.74 2.09 -0.94
CA LEU A 71 5.39 1.59 -1.14
C LEU A 71 5.40 0.59 -2.30
N ASN A 72 5.19 -0.68 -2.00
CA ASN A 72 5.18 -1.75 -2.99
C ASN A 72 3.73 -2.16 -3.26
N PHE A 73 3.24 -1.93 -4.46
CA PHE A 73 1.86 -2.26 -4.84
C PHE A 73 1.79 -3.72 -5.26
N ALA A 74 0.95 -4.48 -4.55
CA ALA A 74 0.79 -5.90 -4.81
C ALA A 74 -0.08 -6.15 -6.05
N ASP A 75 0.30 -7.13 -6.86
CA ASP A 75 -0.52 -7.69 -7.92
C ASP A 75 -1.61 -8.61 -7.35
N ALA A 76 -2.72 -8.76 -8.06
CA ALA A 76 -3.85 -9.59 -7.69
C ALA A 76 -3.44 -11.05 -7.36
N THR A 77 -2.39 -11.56 -8.02
CA THR A 77 -1.84 -12.91 -7.78
C THR A 77 -1.13 -13.05 -6.43
N GLN A 78 -0.77 -11.95 -5.76
CA GLN A 78 0.01 -11.95 -4.52
C GLN A 78 -0.84 -12.03 -3.24
N ALA A 79 -2.17 -12.22 -3.36
CA ALA A 79 -3.10 -12.26 -2.22
C ALA A 79 -2.64 -13.23 -1.11
N THR A 80 -2.18 -14.42 -1.48
CA THR A 80 -1.69 -15.43 -0.53
C THR A 80 -0.44 -14.98 0.22
N GLN A 81 0.51 -14.33 -0.46
CA GLN A 81 1.73 -13.80 0.17
C GLN A 81 1.42 -12.66 1.13
N VAL A 82 0.51 -11.76 0.73
CA VAL A 82 0.03 -10.66 1.58
C VAL A 82 -0.64 -11.23 2.83
N GLU A 83 -1.55 -12.18 2.68
CA GLU A 83 -2.29 -12.75 3.81
C GLU A 83 -1.38 -13.52 4.77
N ALA A 84 -0.34 -14.20 4.25
CA ALA A 84 0.64 -14.92 5.07
C ALA A 84 1.34 -14.01 6.11
N ILE A 85 1.50 -12.71 5.81
CA ILE A 85 2.12 -11.74 6.73
C ILE A 85 1.11 -10.84 7.46
N ALA A 86 -0.19 -10.95 7.19
CA ALA A 86 -1.21 -10.03 7.70
C ALA A 86 -1.33 -10.02 9.23
N ARG A 87 -1.11 -11.19 9.87
CA ARG A 87 -1.13 -11.36 11.33
C ARG A 87 0.24 -11.21 11.99
N ALA A 88 1.26 -10.76 11.25
CA ALA A 88 2.63 -10.67 11.74
C ALA A 88 3.02 -9.24 12.15
N THR A 89 3.70 -9.10 13.29
CA THR A 89 4.28 -7.83 13.74
C THR A 89 5.70 -8.01 14.22
N ALA A 90 6.58 -7.08 13.83
CA ALA A 90 7.96 -7.05 14.32
C ALA A 90 8.09 -6.35 15.70
N ARG A 91 7.00 -5.82 16.27
CA ARG A 91 7.01 -5.25 17.63
C ARG A 91 7.31 -6.35 18.65
N THR A 92 8.22 -6.07 19.57
CA THR A 92 8.54 -6.92 20.72
C THR A 92 8.60 -6.07 22.00
N PRO A 93 7.77 -6.35 23.02
CA PRO A 93 6.68 -7.32 23.00
C PRO A 93 5.60 -6.93 21.98
N VAL A 94 4.80 -7.89 21.51
CA VAL A 94 3.57 -7.57 20.75
C VAL A 94 2.69 -6.66 21.62
N PRO A 95 2.01 -5.62 21.11
CA PRO A 95 1.05 -4.86 21.92
C PRO A 95 -0.16 -5.72 22.33
N ASP A 96 -0.74 -5.51 23.53
CA ASP A 96 -1.86 -6.32 24.04
C ASP A 96 -3.06 -6.33 23.09
N SER A 97 -3.50 -5.16 22.64
CA SER A 97 -4.56 -5.00 21.63
C SER A 97 -4.31 -5.80 20.36
N LYS A 98 -3.05 -5.95 19.93
CA LYS A 98 -2.68 -6.76 18.78
C LYS A 98 -2.69 -8.26 19.10
N ARG A 99 -2.23 -8.66 20.29
CA ARG A 99 -2.35 -10.06 20.75
C ARG A 99 -3.82 -10.49 20.78
N ASP A 100 -4.71 -9.65 21.28
CA ASP A 100 -6.16 -9.94 21.36
C ASP A 100 -6.78 -10.12 19.98
N MET A 101 -6.27 -9.41 18.97
CA MET A 101 -6.62 -9.59 17.55
C MET A 101 -5.93 -10.80 16.89
N GLY A 102 -5.11 -11.55 17.64
CA GLY A 102 -4.39 -12.73 17.16
C GLY A 102 -3.10 -12.44 16.39
N TYR A 103 -2.48 -11.27 16.55
CA TYR A 103 -1.17 -11.01 15.96
C TYR A 103 -0.06 -11.79 16.68
N VAL A 104 0.93 -12.23 15.92
CA VAL A 104 2.11 -12.94 16.41
C VAL A 104 3.39 -12.15 16.12
N HIS A 105 4.39 -12.31 16.99
CA HIS A 105 5.70 -11.71 16.76
C HIS A 105 6.42 -12.43 15.63
N VAL A 106 6.82 -11.68 14.60
CA VAL A 106 7.66 -12.18 13.51
C VAL A 106 8.62 -11.06 13.14
N ARG A 107 9.91 -11.31 13.30
CA ARG A 107 10.97 -10.36 12.95
C ARG A 107 11.12 -10.23 11.43
N ASP A 108 11.24 -11.36 10.73
CA ASP A 108 11.47 -11.36 9.28
C ASP A 108 10.19 -11.70 8.50
N LYS A 109 9.47 -10.65 8.09
CA LYS A 109 8.28 -10.79 7.24
C LYS A 109 8.61 -11.02 5.77
N PHE A 110 9.84 -10.75 5.32
CA PHE A 110 10.25 -11.12 3.96
C PHE A 110 10.28 -12.63 3.83
N ALA A 111 10.95 -13.31 4.78
CA ALA A 111 10.99 -14.76 4.82
C ALA A 111 9.60 -15.40 4.97
N LEU A 112 8.76 -14.86 5.87
CA LEU A 112 7.40 -15.37 6.09
C LEU A 112 6.50 -15.28 4.85
N GLY A 113 6.57 -14.15 4.12
CA GLY A 113 5.77 -13.92 2.91
C GLY A 113 6.37 -14.45 1.62
N GLY A 114 7.59 -15.01 1.67
CA GLY A 114 8.34 -15.42 0.49
C GLY A 114 8.68 -14.25 -0.45
N PHE A 115 9.03 -13.10 0.12
CA PHE A 115 9.39 -11.89 -0.63
C PHE A 115 10.92 -11.74 -0.74
N SER A 116 11.37 -11.28 -1.90
CA SER A 116 12.77 -10.95 -2.15
C SER A 116 13.01 -9.45 -2.04
N ARG A 117 14.18 -9.09 -1.51
CA ARG A 117 14.61 -7.69 -1.38
C ARG A 117 15.29 -7.24 -2.67
N VAL A 118 14.99 -6.03 -3.11
CA VAL A 118 15.78 -5.31 -4.12
C VAL A 118 16.14 -3.93 -3.59
N GLU A 119 17.38 -3.48 -3.84
CA GLU A 119 17.87 -2.20 -3.34
C GLU A 119 17.12 -1.04 -4.01
N SER A 120 16.84 -0.01 -3.20
CA SER A 120 16.27 1.25 -3.66
C SER A 120 17.36 2.23 -4.10
N VAL A 121 16.98 3.23 -4.89
CA VAL A 121 17.91 4.17 -5.53
C VAL A 121 18.12 5.44 -4.69
N LEU A 122 17.05 5.98 -4.10
CA LEU A 122 17.02 7.27 -3.41
C LEU A 122 16.64 7.18 -1.93
N VAL A 123 16.19 6.00 -1.46
CA VAL A 123 15.84 5.75 -0.05
C VAL A 123 16.53 4.48 0.45
N ALA A 124 16.71 4.38 1.77
CA ALA A 124 17.41 3.26 2.39
C ALA A 124 16.61 1.94 2.49
N PRO A 125 15.28 1.92 2.78
CA PRO A 125 14.54 0.67 2.85
C PRO A 125 14.50 -0.06 1.49
N PRO A 126 14.64 -1.39 1.44
CA PRO A 126 14.58 -2.12 0.17
C PRO A 126 13.14 -2.21 -0.35
N ALA A 127 12.99 -2.30 -1.65
CA ALA A 127 11.73 -2.65 -2.30
C ALA A 127 11.50 -4.19 -2.29
N ILE A 128 10.28 -4.60 -2.61
CA ILE A 128 9.88 -6.00 -2.80
C ILE A 128 9.94 -6.32 -4.29
N ALA A 129 10.82 -7.25 -4.67
CA ALA A 129 11.09 -7.55 -6.07
C ALA A 129 9.84 -8.06 -6.80
N GLU A 130 8.99 -8.84 -6.12
CA GLU A 130 7.80 -9.46 -6.71
C GLU A 130 6.65 -8.46 -6.93
N CYS A 131 6.64 -7.30 -6.26
CA CYS A 131 5.60 -6.29 -6.45
C CYS A 131 5.84 -5.50 -7.74
N PRO A 132 4.90 -5.47 -8.71
CA PRO A 132 5.20 -4.90 -10.02
C PRO A 132 5.35 -3.39 -10.07
N LEU A 133 4.88 -2.65 -9.07
CA LEU A 133 5.01 -1.21 -8.97
C LEU A 133 5.54 -0.84 -7.58
N GLN A 134 6.67 -0.14 -7.54
CA GLN A 134 7.32 0.28 -6.29
C GLN A 134 7.56 1.79 -6.30
N VAL A 135 7.31 2.44 -5.18
CA VAL A 135 7.43 3.90 -5.04
C VAL A 135 8.28 4.23 -3.84
N GLU A 136 9.43 4.83 -4.07
CA GLU A 136 10.33 5.33 -3.03
C GLU A 136 9.80 6.65 -2.48
N VAL A 137 9.70 6.75 -1.15
CA VAL A 137 9.03 7.87 -0.48
C VAL A 137 9.87 8.41 0.67
N ALA A 138 10.03 9.73 0.69
CA ALA A 138 10.58 10.47 1.82
C ALA A 138 9.46 11.18 2.60
N LEU A 139 9.46 11.05 3.91
CA LEU A 139 8.52 11.69 4.83
C LEU A 139 8.64 13.23 4.75
N LEU A 140 7.49 13.91 4.72
CA LEU A 140 7.42 15.37 4.78
C LEU A 140 6.78 15.87 6.07
N ALA A 141 5.65 15.27 6.43
CA ALA A 141 4.90 15.65 7.61
C ALA A 141 4.17 14.45 8.20
N SER A 142 3.96 14.48 9.51
CA SER A 142 3.11 13.52 10.19
C SER A 142 2.33 14.21 11.29
N HIS A 143 1.06 13.88 11.44
CA HIS A 143 0.23 14.39 12.52
C HIS A 143 -0.76 13.34 12.99
N ARG A 144 -1.15 13.47 14.26
CA ARG A 144 -2.31 12.74 14.79
C ARG A 144 -3.59 13.39 14.29
N PRO A 145 -4.64 12.62 13.99
CA PRO A 145 -5.93 13.18 13.66
C PRO A 145 -6.46 14.04 14.82
N SER A 146 -7.18 15.11 14.48
CA SER A 146 -7.72 16.06 15.47
C SER A 146 -8.90 15.47 16.24
N GLY A 147 -8.97 15.74 17.55
CA GLY A 147 -10.13 15.42 18.39
C GLY A 147 -10.25 13.93 18.77
N THR A 148 -9.18 13.16 18.55
CA THR A 148 -9.19 11.71 18.70
C THR A 148 -7.86 11.21 19.26
N GLU A 149 -7.51 11.65 20.48
CA GLU A 149 -6.31 11.16 21.19
C GLU A 149 -6.33 9.61 21.35
N ASP A 150 -7.52 8.99 21.27
CA ASP A 150 -7.73 7.54 21.33
C ASP A 150 -7.66 6.81 19.98
N GLN A 151 -7.66 7.54 18.85
CA GLN A 151 -7.53 6.90 17.53
C GLN A 151 -6.06 6.62 17.27
N GLY A 152 -5.63 5.39 17.57
CA GLY A 152 -4.23 4.95 17.49
C GLY A 152 -3.67 4.83 16.06
N PHE A 153 -3.75 5.88 15.24
CA PHE A 153 -3.13 5.99 13.92
C PHE A 153 -2.60 7.40 13.62
N MET A 154 -1.63 7.46 12.71
CA MET A 154 -1.01 8.68 12.18
C MET A 154 -1.50 8.95 10.76
N ILE A 155 -1.65 10.23 10.43
CA ILE A 155 -1.72 10.73 9.06
C ILE A 155 -0.32 11.15 8.66
N VAL A 156 0.20 10.54 7.59
CA VAL A 156 1.59 10.72 7.14
C VAL A 156 1.60 11.21 5.70
N GLU A 157 2.21 12.37 5.45
CA GLU A 157 2.48 12.91 4.11
C GLU A 157 3.91 12.57 3.69
N GLY A 158 4.06 12.01 2.50
CA GLY A 158 5.35 11.70 1.89
C GLY A 158 5.50 12.28 0.49
N ARG A 159 6.75 12.54 0.09
CA ARG A 159 7.16 12.89 -1.27
C ARG A 159 7.46 11.65 -2.07
N ILE A 160 6.92 11.54 -3.27
CA ILE A 160 7.33 10.54 -4.25
C ILE A 160 8.70 10.92 -4.78
N CYS A 161 9.72 10.09 -4.51
CA CYS A 161 11.10 10.32 -4.92
C CYS A 161 11.44 9.59 -6.23
N ARG A 162 10.99 8.34 -6.35
CA ARG A 162 11.22 7.48 -7.52
C ARG A 162 10.08 6.49 -7.66
N VAL A 163 9.72 6.18 -8.91
CA VAL A 163 8.79 5.10 -9.24
C VAL A 163 9.55 4.07 -10.07
N HIS A 164 9.39 2.79 -9.71
CA HIS A 164 9.88 1.64 -10.44
C HIS A 164 8.69 0.77 -10.82
N ALA A 165 8.73 0.20 -12.02
CA ALA A 165 7.72 -0.72 -12.48
C ALA A 165 8.39 -1.89 -13.21
N HIS A 166 7.82 -3.09 -13.09
CA HIS A 166 8.22 -4.22 -13.93
C HIS A 166 7.91 -3.88 -15.39
N GLU A 167 8.85 -4.14 -16.30
CA GLU A 167 8.65 -3.88 -17.73
C GLU A 167 7.38 -4.53 -18.28
N ALA A 168 7.01 -5.69 -17.74
CA ALA A 168 5.80 -6.44 -18.08
C ALA A 168 4.50 -5.63 -17.93
N ILE A 169 4.46 -4.62 -17.05
CA ILE A 169 3.31 -3.75 -16.83
C ILE A 169 3.53 -2.33 -17.38
N THR A 170 4.55 -2.11 -18.22
CA THR A 170 4.85 -0.81 -18.83
C THR A 170 4.62 -0.83 -20.32
N ILE A 171 4.33 0.35 -20.89
CA ILE A 171 4.31 0.54 -22.34
C ILE A 171 5.74 0.84 -22.81
N ALA A 172 6.30 -0.07 -23.60
CA ALA A 172 7.68 0.00 -24.08
C ALA A 172 8.03 1.36 -24.71
N GLY A 173 9.19 1.91 -24.33
CA GLY A 173 9.67 3.20 -24.82
C GLY A 173 8.97 4.42 -24.23
N THR A 174 8.10 4.25 -23.22
CA THR A 174 7.38 5.35 -22.56
C THR A 174 7.57 5.32 -21.04
N GLN A 175 6.90 6.23 -20.33
CA GLN A 175 6.83 6.28 -18.87
C GLN A 175 5.43 5.89 -18.34
N HIS A 176 4.64 5.16 -19.13
CA HIS A 176 3.26 4.81 -18.80
C HIS A 176 3.14 3.36 -18.33
N ILE A 177 2.25 3.15 -17.37
CA ILE A 177 1.77 1.81 -16.98
C ILE A 177 0.80 1.32 -18.05
N ASP A 178 0.98 0.09 -18.53
CA ASP A 178 0.03 -0.60 -19.37
C ASP A 178 -1.15 -1.08 -18.51
N VAL A 179 -2.25 -0.32 -18.55
CA VAL A 179 -3.46 -0.61 -17.78
C VAL A 179 -4.18 -1.89 -18.21
N GLN A 180 -3.84 -2.48 -19.36
CA GLN A 180 -4.36 -3.79 -19.75
C GLN A 180 -3.62 -4.93 -19.06
N ARG A 181 -2.38 -4.69 -18.64
CA ARG A 181 -1.51 -5.69 -17.99
C ARG A 181 -1.42 -5.50 -16.48
N TRP A 182 -1.61 -4.29 -15.99
CA TRP A 182 -1.59 -4.00 -14.56
C TRP A 182 -2.87 -4.50 -13.86
N ALA A 183 -2.71 -5.45 -12.95
CA ALA A 183 -3.81 -6.04 -12.18
C ALA A 183 -3.58 -5.88 -10.67
N PRO A 184 -3.76 -4.69 -10.09
CA PRO A 184 -3.54 -4.48 -8.65
C PRO A 184 -4.45 -5.35 -7.78
N LEU A 185 -3.90 -5.77 -6.64
CA LEU A 185 -4.68 -6.33 -5.54
C LEU A 185 -5.43 -5.20 -4.83
N ILE A 186 -6.75 -5.31 -4.77
CA ILE A 186 -7.65 -4.33 -4.16
C ILE A 186 -8.22 -4.89 -2.85
N TYR A 187 -8.12 -4.09 -1.79
CA TYR A 187 -8.79 -4.32 -0.52
C TYR A 187 -10.19 -3.71 -0.55
N LEU A 188 -11.20 -4.55 -0.48
CA LEU A 188 -12.62 -4.20 -0.60
C LEU A 188 -13.39 -4.75 0.61
N PHE A 189 -13.70 -3.89 1.58
CA PHE A 189 -14.37 -4.26 2.83
C PHE A 189 -13.84 -5.58 3.46
N ARG A 190 -12.52 -5.66 3.65
CA ARG A 190 -11.80 -6.84 4.19
C ARG A 190 -11.76 -8.09 3.30
N HIS A 191 -12.07 -7.94 2.03
CA HIS A 191 -11.84 -8.95 1.00
C HIS A 191 -10.72 -8.48 0.08
N TYR A 192 -10.02 -9.43 -0.53
CA TYR A 192 -9.11 -9.16 -1.62
C TYR A 192 -9.81 -9.42 -2.96
N VAL A 193 -9.72 -8.47 -3.88
CA VAL A 193 -10.23 -8.60 -5.25
C VAL A 193 -9.18 -8.10 -6.24
N GLY A 194 -9.13 -8.64 -7.45
CA GLY A 194 -8.32 -8.11 -8.53
C GLY A 194 -9.14 -7.17 -9.42
N THR A 195 -8.46 -6.33 -10.21
CA THR A 195 -9.11 -5.63 -11.32
C THR A 195 -9.19 -6.52 -12.55
N THR A 196 -10.26 -6.36 -13.34
CA THR A 196 -10.42 -7.01 -14.65
C THR A 196 -10.07 -6.04 -15.78
N THR A 197 -10.42 -6.39 -17.02
CA THR A 197 -10.24 -5.58 -18.22
C THR A 197 -10.71 -4.11 -18.04
N PRO A 198 -9.94 -3.11 -18.50
CA PRO A 198 -10.37 -1.72 -18.50
C PRO A 198 -11.74 -1.52 -19.17
N VAL A 199 -12.63 -0.78 -18.51
CA VAL A 199 -14.03 -0.60 -18.95
C VAL A 199 -14.24 0.64 -19.83
N ALA A 200 -13.38 1.65 -19.70
CA ALA A 200 -13.42 2.89 -20.45
C ALA A 200 -12.08 3.63 -20.33
N ARG A 201 -11.84 4.58 -21.24
CA ARG A 201 -10.68 5.49 -21.21
C ARG A 201 -11.13 6.88 -20.76
N ASN A 202 -10.49 7.45 -19.75
CA ASN A 202 -10.77 8.81 -19.30
C ASN A 202 -10.24 9.84 -20.33
N PHE A 203 -10.87 11.01 -20.44
CA PHE A 203 -10.42 12.07 -21.36
C PHE A 203 -9.03 12.63 -21.02
N ARG A 204 -8.56 12.48 -19.77
CA ARG A 204 -7.21 12.87 -19.32
C ARG A 204 -6.16 11.77 -19.49
N ALA A 205 -6.54 10.60 -19.97
CA ALA A 205 -5.58 9.54 -20.25
C ALA A 205 -4.66 9.98 -21.41
N ASP A 206 -3.36 9.98 -21.16
CA ASP A 206 -2.29 10.42 -22.06
C ASP A 206 -1.36 9.27 -22.49
N ASP A 207 -1.64 8.06 -22.01
CA ASP A 207 -1.02 6.83 -22.48
C ASP A 207 -1.29 6.64 -23.99
N PRO A 208 -0.31 6.10 -24.75
CA PRO A 208 -0.52 5.80 -26.17
C PRO A 208 -1.75 4.92 -26.36
N ALA A 209 -2.58 5.24 -27.36
CA ALA A 209 -3.70 4.39 -27.71
C ALA A 209 -3.17 2.99 -28.10
N PRO A 210 -3.91 1.91 -27.80
CA PRO A 210 -3.56 0.58 -28.27
C PRO A 210 -3.35 0.63 -29.78
N ALA A 211 -2.27 0.03 -30.27
CA ALA A 211 -2.09 -0.13 -31.71
C ALA A 211 -3.35 -0.83 -32.26
N ALA A 212 -3.96 -0.25 -33.29
CA ALA A 212 -5.06 -0.91 -33.97
C ALA A 212 -4.55 -2.28 -34.46
N ALA A 213 -5.20 -3.35 -33.98
CA ALA A 213 -4.91 -4.71 -34.41
C ALA A 213 -5.25 -4.91 -35.89
#